data_AF-A0A3R7EN57-F1
#
_entry.id   AF-A0A3R7EN57-F1
#
_cell.length_a   1.000
_cell.length_b   1.000
_cell.length_c   1.000
_cell.angle_alpha   90.00
_cell.angle_beta   90.00
_cell.angle_gamma   90.00
#
_symmetry.space_group_name_H-M   'P 1'
#
loop_
_entity.id
_entity.type
_entity.pdbx_description
1 polymer ?
#
loop_
_entity_poly.entity_id
_entity_poly.type
_entity_poly.pdbx_seq_one_letter_code
_entity_poly.pdbx_strand_id
1 'polypeptide(L)'
;MQRQSIKTASLSFGVALVVATSAHAAPDYADLACQAEAHSAQAIARDRDAGVSKESELRKIMLESEQMPYETAMRARAELPAFVNGLYGKYANVPATDVYPKYLAYCRGQLAKGRGAQ
;
A
#
# COMPACT_ATOMS: atom_id res chain seq x y z
N MET A 1 -3.53 -82.40 -2.42
CA MET A 1 -2.15 -82.20 -1.89
C MET A 1 -1.82 -80.71 -1.94
N GLN A 2 -1.82 -80.06 -0.77
CA GLN A 2 -1.48 -78.64 -0.61
C GLN A 2 0.02 -78.42 -0.73
N ARG A 3 0.42 -77.35 -1.43
CA ARG A 3 1.75 -76.73 -1.27
C ARG A 3 1.56 -75.27 -0.89
N GLN A 4 1.81 -74.99 0.38
CA GLN A 4 1.98 -73.65 0.93
C GLN A 4 3.27 -73.06 0.36
N SER A 5 3.25 -71.78 -0.01
CA SER A 5 4.46 -71.00 -0.28
C SER A 5 4.24 -69.61 0.27
N ILE A 6 4.84 -69.41 1.44
CA ILE A 6 4.97 -68.15 2.16
C ILE A 6 5.86 -67.24 1.33
N LYS A 7 5.39 -66.04 0.96
CA LYS A 7 6.20 -64.97 0.41
C LYS A 7 5.91 -63.66 1.13
N THR A 8 6.79 -63.37 2.08
CA THR A 8 7.48 -62.09 2.31
C THR A 8 6.67 -60.80 2.29
N ALA A 9 6.65 -60.19 3.48
CA ALA A 9 6.28 -58.82 3.82
C ALA A 9 6.86 -57.76 2.88
N SER A 10 6.09 -56.69 2.66
CA SER A 10 6.60 -55.35 2.36
C SER A 10 5.60 -54.33 2.87
N LEU A 11 5.82 -53.85 4.10
CA LEU A 11 5.15 -52.69 4.68
C LEU A 11 5.85 -51.44 4.14
N SER A 12 5.23 -50.76 3.18
CA SER A 12 5.67 -49.44 2.73
C SER A 12 5.01 -48.36 3.59
N PHE A 13 5.72 -47.93 4.64
CA PHE A 13 5.40 -46.70 5.37
C PHE A 13 5.82 -45.49 4.52
N GLY A 14 4.87 -44.89 3.82
CA GLY A 14 5.06 -43.61 3.14
C GLY A 14 4.86 -42.45 4.12
N VAL A 15 5.95 -41.96 4.72
CA VAL A 15 5.93 -40.66 5.41
C VAL A 15 6.00 -39.57 4.36
N ALA A 16 4.84 -39.09 3.91
CA ALA A 16 4.75 -37.86 3.13
C ALA A 16 4.95 -36.67 4.09
N LEU A 17 6.21 -36.26 4.26
CA LEU A 17 6.54 -35.02 4.93
C LEU A 17 6.13 -33.86 4.00
N VAL A 18 4.86 -33.45 4.08
CA VAL A 18 4.39 -32.23 3.42
C VAL A 18 5.02 -31.06 4.19
N VAL A 19 6.18 -30.62 3.70
CA VAL A 19 6.78 -29.35 4.13
C VAL A 19 5.84 -28.26 3.64
N ALA A 20 4.92 -27.83 4.50
CA ALA A 20 4.17 -26.60 4.31
C ALA A 20 5.19 -25.46 4.35
N THR A 21 5.73 -25.09 3.18
CA THR A 21 6.48 -23.86 3.04
C THR A 21 5.51 -22.73 3.32
N SER A 22 5.58 -22.17 4.53
CA SER A 22 5.00 -20.88 4.85
C SER A 22 5.66 -19.84 3.96
N ALA A 23 5.11 -19.66 2.76
CA ALA A 23 5.43 -18.55 1.88
C ALA A 23 5.04 -17.29 2.63
N HIS A 24 6.04 -16.58 3.16
CA HIS A 24 5.84 -15.22 3.63
C HIS A 24 5.44 -14.43 2.38
N ALA A 25 4.16 -14.04 2.29
CA ALA A 25 3.68 -13.18 1.23
C ALA A 25 4.58 -11.95 1.20
N ALA A 26 5.22 -11.68 0.05
CA ALA A 26 6.00 -10.48 -0.14
C ALA A 26 5.14 -9.25 0.21
N PRO A 27 5.72 -8.21 0.84
CA PRO A 27 4.96 -7.02 1.19
C PRO A 27 4.26 -6.45 -0.05
N ASP A 28 2.96 -6.17 0.06
CA ASP A 28 2.22 -5.48 -1.00
C ASP A 28 2.72 -4.03 -1.05
N TYR A 29 3.71 -3.77 -1.91
CA TYR A 29 4.30 -2.44 -2.10
C TYR A 29 3.26 -1.39 -2.47
N ALA A 30 2.17 -1.77 -3.13
CA ALA A 30 1.09 -0.84 -3.45
C ALA A 30 0.29 -0.47 -2.19
N ASP A 31 0.07 -1.43 -1.28
CA ASP A 31 -0.54 -1.14 0.02
C ASP A 31 0.34 -0.23 0.88
N LEU A 32 1.65 -0.48 0.91
CA LEU A 32 2.61 0.39 1.61
C LEU A 32 2.62 1.82 1.05
N ALA A 33 2.54 1.97 -0.28
CA ALA A 33 2.41 3.28 -0.91
C ALA A 33 1.12 3.99 -0.47
N CYS A 34 -0.02 3.28 -0.43
CA CYS A 34 -1.27 3.85 0.07
C CYS A 34 -1.19 4.28 1.55
N GLN A 35 -0.49 3.51 2.39
CA GLN A 35 -0.28 3.88 3.78
C GLN A 35 0.58 5.15 3.90
N ALA A 36 1.67 5.25 3.11
CA ALA A 36 2.53 6.42 3.09
C ALA A 36 1.78 7.68 2.62
N GLU A 37 1.02 7.58 1.52
CA GLU A 37 0.17 8.69 1.05
C GLU A 37 -0.89 9.08 2.07
N ALA A 38 -1.52 8.12 2.76
CA ALA A 38 -2.50 8.40 3.79
C ALA A 38 -1.88 9.15 4.99
N HIS A 39 -0.64 8.84 5.36
CA HIS A 39 0.09 9.58 6.38
C HIS A 39 0.37 11.03 5.92
N SER A 40 0.84 11.22 4.69
CA SER A 40 1.04 12.56 4.12
C SER A 40 -0.27 13.34 4.05
N ALA A 41 -1.37 12.69 3.66
CA ALA A 41 -2.69 13.30 3.62
C ALA A 41 -3.15 13.78 5.00
N GLN A 42 -2.93 12.96 6.04
CA GLN A 42 -3.24 13.36 7.40
C GLN A 42 -2.35 14.51 7.89
N ALA A 43 -1.05 14.52 7.57
CA ALA A 43 -0.17 15.62 7.94
C ALA A 43 -0.63 16.95 7.32
N ILE A 44 -0.93 16.95 6.02
CA ILE A 44 -1.46 18.12 5.31
C ILE A 44 -2.80 18.58 5.91
N ALA A 45 -3.66 17.65 6.31
CA ALA A 45 -4.92 17.99 6.97
C ALA A 45 -4.71 18.63 8.34
N ARG A 46 -3.68 18.20 9.11
CA ARG A 46 -3.30 18.86 10.37
C ARG A 46 -2.79 20.28 10.12
N ASP A 47 -1.97 20.48 9.08
CA ASP A 47 -1.48 21.79 8.69
C ASP A 47 -2.65 22.73 8.33
N ARG A 48 -3.61 22.23 7.53
CA ARG A 48 -4.85 22.97 7.22
C ARG A 48 -5.64 23.33 8.48
N ASP A 49 -5.86 22.37 9.38
CA ASP A 49 -6.62 22.59 10.62
C ASP A 49 -5.89 23.59 11.55
N ALA A 50 -4.56 23.70 11.41
CA ALA A 50 -3.72 24.72 12.06
C ALA A 50 -3.70 26.08 11.32
N GLY A 51 -4.44 26.23 10.22
CA GLY A 51 -4.57 27.48 9.48
C GLY A 51 -3.60 27.66 8.31
N VAL A 52 -2.84 26.62 7.93
CA VAL A 52 -2.01 26.66 6.72
C VAL A 52 -2.94 26.71 5.50
N SER A 53 -2.68 27.66 4.60
CA SER A 53 -3.46 27.77 3.36
C SER A 53 -2.99 26.75 2.32
N LYS A 54 -3.87 26.45 1.37
CA LYS A 54 -3.53 25.62 0.21
C LYS A 54 -2.30 26.16 -0.55
N GLU A 55 -2.23 27.48 -0.74
CA GLU A 55 -1.12 28.12 -1.46
C GLU A 55 0.20 28.02 -0.69
N SER A 56 0.15 28.06 0.64
CA SER A 56 1.32 27.82 1.50
C SER A 56 1.77 26.36 1.40
N GLU A 57 0.83 25.42 1.44
CA GLU A 57 1.12 23.99 1.31
C GLU A 57 1.73 23.65 -0.06
N LEU A 58 1.13 24.18 -1.15
CA LEU A 58 1.67 24.04 -2.50
C LEU A 58 3.08 24.60 -2.61
N ARG A 59 3.36 25.74 -1.98
CA ARG A 59 4.71 26.31 -1.97
C ARG A 59 5.69 25.42 -1.21
N LYS A 60 5.28 24.87 -0.07
CA LYS A 60 6.08 23.95 0.76
C LYS A 60 6.52 22.73 -0.05
N ILE A 61 5.58 22.04 -0.70
CA ILE A 61 5.90 20.83 -1.49
C ILE A 61 6.80 21.15 -2.69
N MET A 62 6.66 22.35 -3.29
CA MET A 62 7.51 22.74 -4.41
C MET A 62 8.94 23.01 -3.95
N LEU A 63 9.13 23.69 -2.82
CA LEU A 63 10.43 23.90 -2.21
C LEU A 63 11.08 22.58 -1.75
N GLU A 64 10.30 21.65 -1.22
CA GLU A 64 10.80 20.32 -0.86
C GLU A 64 11.22 19.52 -2.11
N SER A 65 10.46 19.61 -3.20
CA SER A 65 10.80 18.94 -4.46
C SER A 65 12.12 19.42 -5.07
N GLU A 66 12.52 20.67 -4.80
CA GLU A 66 13.80 21.24 -5.26
C GLU A 66 15.01 20.60 -4.59
N GLN A 67 14.83 19.98 -3.43
CA GLN A 67 15.88 19.30 -2.68
C GLN A 67 16.01 17.82 -3.06
N MET A 68 15.13 17.31 -3.93
CA MET A 68 15.11 15.92 -4.36
C MET A 68 16.03 15.69 -5.58
N PRO A 69 16.51 14.46 -5.81
CA PRO A 69 17.17 14.09 -7.06
C PRO A 69 16.28 14.38 -8.28
N TYR A 70 16.89 14.76 -9.42
CA TYR A 70 16.18 15.28 -10.60
C TYR A 70 14.93 14.48 -11.00
N GLU A 71 15.05 13.16 -11.19
CA GLU A 71 13.92 12.30 -11.58
C GLU A 71 12.79 12.29 -10.53
N THR A 72 13.17 12.26 -9.25
CA THR A 72 12.20 12.30 -8.15
C THR A 72 11.53 13.66 -8.04
N ALA A 73 12.31 14.74 -8.22
CA ALA A 73 11.82 16.11 -8.24
C ALA A 73 10.82 16.34 -9.38
N MET A 74 11.11 15.83 -10.59
CA MET A 74 10.21 15.92 -11.74
C MET A 74 8.87 15.24 -11.47
N ARG A 75 8.91 14.01 -10.92
CA ARG A 75 7.69 13.30 -10.53
C ARG A 75 6.93 14.05 -9.43
N ALA A 76 7.63 14.49 -8.38
CA ALA A 76 7.02 15.22 -7.27
C ALA A 76 6.29 16.48 -7.74
N ARG A 77 6.89 17.26 -8.65
CA ARG A 77 6.27 18.47 -9.23
C ARG A 77 5.06 18.15 -10.12
N ALA A 78 5.02 16.98 -10.73
CA ALA A 78 3.88 16.55 -11.55
C ALA A 78 2.70 16.05 -10.71
N GLU A 79 2.99 15.33 -9.62
CA GLU A 79 1.97 14.57 -8.88
C GLU A 79 1.49 15.28 -7.60
N LEU A 80 2.40 15.85 -6.81
CA LEU A 80 2.08 16.41 -5.49
C LEU A 80 1.10 17.60 -5.54
N PRO A 81 1.12 18.50 -6.55
CA PRO A 81 0.12 19.56 -6.63
C PRO A 81 -1.32 19.03 -6.76
N ALA A 82 -1.52 17.95 -7.53
CA ALA A 82 -2.83 17.33 -7.68
C ALA A 82 -3.28 16.68 -6.37
N PHE A 83 -2.35 16.04 -5.66
CA PHE A 83 -2.58 15.49 -4.33
C PHE A 83 -3.03 16.56 -3.32
N VAL A 84 -2.30 17.66 -3.18
CA VAL A 84 -2.66 18.78 -2.28
C VAL A 84 -4.02 19.39 -2.66
N ASN A 85 -4.26 19.63 -3.96
CA ASN A 85 -5.54 20.14 -4.43
C ASN A 85 -6.71 19.20 -4.07
N GLY A 86 -6.50 17.88 -4.17
CA GLY A 86 -7.49 16.89 -3.74
C GLY A 86 -7.81 16.98 -2.25
N LEU A 87 -6.80 17.22 -1.41
CA LEU A 87 -6.96 17.33 0.05
C LEU A 87 -7.68 18.61 0.47
N TYR A 88 -7.35 19.74 -0.14
CA TYR A 88 -8.05 21.01 0.08
C TYR A 88 -9.39 21.13 -0.67
N GLY A 89 -9.75 20.14 -1.49
CA GLY A 89 -11.05 20.01 -2.13
C GLY A 89 -11.90 18.94 -1.46
N LYS A 90 -11.76 17.69 -1.91
CA LYS A 90 -12.58 16.54 -1.49
C LYS A 90 -12.51 16.29 0.03
N TYR A 91 -11.35 16.55 0.64
CA TYR A 91 -11.13 16.32 2.07
C TYR A 91 -11.17 17.60 2.91
N ALA A 92 -11.55 18.76 2.33
CA ALA A 92 -11.51 20.06 3.00
C ALA A 92 -12.24 20.09 4.34
N ASN A 93 -13.38 19.40 4.43
CA ASN A 93 -14.24 19.35 5.61
C ASN A 93 -14.07 18.06 6.43
N VAL A 94 -13.04 17.26 6.15
CA VAL A 94 -12.75 16.04 6.89
C VAL A 94 -11.75 16.36 7.99
N PRO A 95 -12.07 16.17 9.28
CA PRO A 95 -11.12 16.41 10.37
C PRO A 95 -9.82 15.63 10.17
N ALA A 96 -8.67 16.20 10.52
CA ALA A 96 -7.38 15.54 10.30
C ALA A 96 -7.29 14.13 10.94
N THR A 97 -7.98 13.89 12.05
CA THR A 97 -8.09 12.56 12.69
C THR A 97 -8.69 11.50 11.77
N ASP A 98 -9.58 11.90 10.87
CA ASP A 98 -10.35 11.03 10.00
C ASP A 98 -9.76 10.92 8.58
N VAL A 99 -8.81 11.79 8.22
CA VAL A 99 -8.24 11.81 6.86
C VAL A 99 -7.45 10.53 6.57
N TYR A 100 -6.62 10.04 7.51
CA TYR A 100 -5.85 8.82 7.31
C TYR A 100 -6.72 7.62 6.91
N PRO A 101 -7.70 7.19 7.73
CA PRO A 101 -8.51 6.02 7.39
C PRO A 101 -9.34 6.22 6.12
N LYS A 102 -9.84 7.43 5.86
CA LYS A 102 -10.63 7.73 4.65
C LYS A 102 -9.78 7.73 3.38
N TYR A 103 -8.59 8.33 3.43
CA TYR A 103 -7.67 8.35 2.29
C TYR A 103 -7.12 6.96 2.00
N LEU A 104 -6.75 6.20 3.04
CA LEU A 104 -6.25 4.83 2.88
C LEU A 104 -7.29 3.93 2.20
N ALA A 105 -8.57 4.01 2.62
CA ALA A 105 -9.66 3.29 1.98
C ALA A 105 -9.86 3.70 0.51
N TYR A 106 -9.77 5.01 0.22
CA TYR A 106 -9.83 5.51 -1.15
C TYR A 106 -8.69 4.95 -2.02
N CYS A 107 -7.43 5.07 -1.57
CA CYS A 107 -6.26 4.61 -2.32
C CYS A 107 -6.33 3.10 -2.61
N ARG A 108 -6.63 2.30 -1.59
CA ARG A 108 -6.84 0.84 -1.76
C ARG A 108 -7.97 0.52 -2.73
N GLY A 109 -9.07 1.28 -2.67
CA GLY A 109 -10.17 1.15 -3.62
C GLY A 109 -9.76 1.47 -5.06
N GLN A 110 -8.89 2.46 -5.27
CA GLN A 110 -8.35 2.78 -6.59
C GLN A 110 -7.40 1.70 -7.11
N LEU A 111 -6.53 1.14 -6.25
CA LEU A 111 -5.70 -0.01 -6.59
C LEU A 111 -6.53 -1.23 -7.00
N ALA A 112 -7.61 -1.52 -6.28
CA ALA A 112 -8.51 -2.63 -6.62
C ALA A 112 -9.17 -2.43 -7.99
N LYS A 113 -9.61 -1.21 -8.32
CA LYS A 113 -10.19 -0.88 -9.63
C LYS A 113 -9.16 -0.98 -10.77
N GLY A 114 -7.93 -0.53 -10.53
CA GLY A 114 -6.84 -0.64 -11.51
C GLY A 114 -6.39 -2.08 -11.76
N ARG A 115 -6.50 -2.97 -10.76
CA ARG A 115 -6.25 -4.41 -10.89
C ARG A 115 -7.40 -5.17 -11.56
N GLY A 116 -8.64 -4.71 -11.42
CA GLY A 116 -9.82 -5.32 -12.07
C GLY A 116 -10.08 -4.88 -13.51
N ALA A 117 -9.30 -3.92 -14.02
CA ALA A 117 -9.36 -3.44 -15.40
C ALA A 117 -8.25 -4.06 -16.30
N GLN A 118 -7.49 -5.01 -15.76
CA GLN A 118 -6.44 -5.77 -16.45
C GLN A 118 -6.95 -7.16 -16.82
#